data_AF-A0A7Y0CRF0-F1
#
_entry.id   AF-A0A7Y0CRF0-F1
#
_cell.length_a   1.000
_cell.length_b   1.000
_cell.length_c   1.000
_cell.angle_alpha   90.00
_cell.angle_beta   90.00
_cell.angle_gamma   90.00
#
_symmetry.space_group_name_H-M   'P 1'
#
loop_
_entity.id
_entity.type
_entity.pdbx_description
1 polymer ?
#
loop_
_entity_poly.entity_id
_entity_poly.type
_entity_poly.pdbx_seq_one_letter_code
_entity_poly.pdbx_strand_id
1 'polypeptide(L)'
;MNRGIIYPGQVPLETDLLYSQQQSMVALSKLAAAVLGTSTLTNGLAVTQTGVASMNVQVAPGEIYAMANLEATAYSSLPLDTTHTILKQGVLLDAALLALTAPGTAGFSVNYLIQATFSEVDSIQVTLPYYNASNPATAYSGPANAGTAQNTRRIGSVMLSAKSGTAATTGAQATPVPDSGYVGIAVVTVANGAVTVVTSNISAYAGAPALPVGGIYSSIPTQATDAATRYRNATALGCFCLIEI
;
A
#
# COMPACT_ATOMS: atom_id res chain seq x y z
N MET A 1 -13.74 6.75 -17.29
CA MET A 1 -14.30 6.61 -15.94
C MET A 1 -15.82 6.53 -16.07
N ASN A 2 -16.44 5.54 -15.45
CA ASN A 2 -17.90 5.43 -15.48
C ASN A 2 -18.50 6.48 -14.55
N ARG A 3 -19.65 7.03 -14.94
CA ARG A 3 -20.35 8.07 -14.18
C ARG A 3 -21.84 7.73 -14.15
N GLY A 4 -22.45 7.86 -12.98
CA GLY A 4 -23.90 7.80 -12.85
C GLY A 4 -24.53 9.02 -13.52
N ILE A 5 -25.72 8.83 -14.10
CA ILE A 5 -26.57 9.93 -14.57
C ILE A 5 -27.66 10.09 -13.53
N ILE A 6 -27.73 11.26 -12.91
CA ILE A 6 -28.76 11.62 -11.94
C ILE A 6 -29.60 12.72 -12.57
N TYR A 7 -30.92 12.54 -12.60
CA TYR A 7 -31.82 13.46 -13.28
C TYR A 7 -32.33 14.58 -12.36
N PRO A 8 -32.70 15.76 -12.90
CA PRO A 8 -33.38 16.79 -12.12
C PRO A 8 -34.65 16.25 -11.45
N GLY A 9 -34.80 16.48 -10.15
CA GLY A 9 -35.94 15.99 -9.35
C GLY A 9 -35.82 14.54 -8.87
N GLN A 10 -34.77 13.81 -9.23
CA GLN A 10 -34.48 12.49 -8.65
C GLN A 10 -34.04 12.63 -7.18
N VAL A 11 -34.54 11.74 -6.32
CA VAL A 11 -34.07 11.62 -4.94
C VAL A 11 -32.68 10.96 -4.94
N PRO A 12 -31.63 11.61 -4.40
CA PRO A 12 -30.30 11.01 -4.32
C PRO A 12 -30.31 9.77 -3.42
N LEU A 13 -29.66 8.72 -3.88
CA LEU A 13 -29.43 7.51 -3.09
C LEU A 13 -28.02 7.53 -2.51
N GLU A 14 -27.79 6.83 -1.40
CA GLU A 14 -26.45 6.65 -0.86
C GLU A 14 -25.51 5.97 -1.87
N THR A 15 -26.06 5.08 -2.70
CA THR A 15 -25.33 4.39 -3.77
C THR A 15 -24.76 5.35 -4.81
N ASP A 16 -25.37 6.52 -5.04
CA ASP A 16 -24.84 7.51 -5.98
C ASP A 16 -23.46 8.01 -5.53
N LEU A 17 -23.30 8.22 -4.22
CA LEU A 17 -22.01 8.61 -3.63
C LEU A 17 -21.04 7.43 -3.59
N LEU A 18 -21.51 6.24 -3.21
CA LEU A 18 -20.65 5.05 -3.10
C LEU A 18 -20.07 4.66 -4.46
N TYR A 19 -20.87 4.66 -5.54
CA TYR A 19 -20.37 4.39 -6.88
C TYR A 19 -19.35 5.45 -7.34
N SER A 20 -19.55 6.72 -7.00
CA SER A 20 -18.56 7.78 -7.32
C SER A 20 -17.19 7.50 -6.68
N GLN A 21 -17.17 7.06 -5.41
CA GLN A 21 -15.94 6.69 -4.70
C GLN A 21 -15.28 5.46 -5.32
N GLN A 22 -16.06 4.41 -5.61
CA GLN A 22 -15.55 3.19 -6.26
C GLN A 22 -14.95 3.50 -7.65
N GLN A 23 -15.64 4.30 -8.47
CA GLN A 23 -15.13 4.67 -9.79
C GLN A 23 -13.88 5.55 -9.72
N SER A 24 -13.76 6.39 -8.69
CA SER A 24 -12.54 7.18 -8.44
C SER A 24 -11.36 6.28 -8.10
N MET A 25 -11.58 5.27 -7.24
CA MET A 25 -10.58 4.25 -6.94
C MET A 25 -10.17 3.46 -8.20
N VAL A 26 -11.13 3.04 -9.03
CA VAL A 26 -10.84 2.34 -10.30
C VAL A 26 -10.01 3.23 -11.22
N ALA A 27 -10.34 4.52 -11.34
CA ALA A 27 -9.60 5.46 -12.18
C ALA A 27 -8.15 5.63 -11.70
N LEU A 28 -7.95 5.86 -10.39
CA LEU A 28 -6.62 5.94 -9.77
C LEU A 28 -5.84 4.64 -9.92
N SER A 29 -6.50 3.50 -9.74
CA SER A 29 -5.89 2.18 -9.89
C SER A 29 -5.40 1.94 -11.32
N LYS A 30 -6.20 2.29 -12.34
CA LYS A 30 -5.79 2.13 -13.75
C LYS A 30 -4.64 3.05 -14.10
N LEU A 31 -4.62 4.27 -13.55
CA LEU A 31 -3.48 5.17 -13.70
C LEU A 31 -2.23 4.59 -13.02
N ALA A 32 -2.34 4.16 -11.76
CA ALA A 32 -1.24 3.56 -11.01
C ALA A 32 -0.69 2.32 -11.74
N ALA A 33 -1.56 1.43 -12.23
CA ALA A 33 -1.17 0.25 -12.98
C ALA A 33 -0.50 0.59 -14.33
N ALA A 34 -0.89 1.69 -14.98
CA ALA A 34 -0.25 2.12 -16.22
C ALA A 34 1.19 2.63 -15.99
N VAL A 35 1.49 3.16 -14.80
CA VAL A 35 2.81 3.73 -14.47
C VAL A 35 3.70 2.71 -13.74
N LEU A 36 3.14 1.94 -12.81
CA LEU A 36 3.83 1.00 -11.92
C LEU A 36 3.81 -0.44 -12.45
N GLY A 37 2.90 -0.76 -13.38
CA GLY A 37 2.58 -2.13 -13.75
C GLY A 37 1.65 -2.80 -12.73
N THR A 38 1.50 -4.13 -12.82
CA THR A 38 0.58 -4.92 -11.98
C THR A 38 1.28 -5.78 -10.94
N SER A 39 2.61 -5.75 -10.87
CA SER A 39 3.38 -6.42 -9.82
C SER A 39 3.17 -5.74 -8.48
N THR A 40 3.25 -6.52 -7.40
CA THR A 40 3.24 -5.94 -6.05
C THR A 40 4.50 -5.10 -5.85
N LEU A 41 4.33 -3.85 -5.40
CA LEU A 41 5.42 -2.90 -5.19
C LEU A 41 5.26 -2.18 -3.86
N THR A 42 6.37 -1.85 -3.21
CA THR A 42 6.39 -1.07 -1.96
C THR A 42 7.15 0.23 -2.15
N ASN A 43 6.72 1.30 -1.49
CA ASN A 43 7.41 2.58 -1.47
C ASN A 43 7.50 3.09 -0.03
N GLY A 44 8.69 3.56 0.37
CA GLY A 44 8.99 3.83 1.77
C GLY A 44 9.17 2.53 2.56
N LEU A 45 8.49 2.40 3.70
CA LEU A 45 8.55 1.22 4.59
C LEU A 45 9.98 0.83 5.02
N ALA A 46 10.87 1.82 5.13
CA ALA A 46 12.23 1.59 5.57
C ALA A 46 12.25 1.00 6.98
N VAL A 47 13.01 -0.08 7.16
CA VAL A 47 13.17 -0.74 8.46
C VAL A 47 14.44 -0.22 9.12
N THR A 48 14.30 0.37 10.30
CA THR A 48 15.41 0.95 11.07
C THR A 48 15.36 0.50 12.53
N GLN A 49 16.48 0.68 13.23
CA GLN A 49 16.49 0.57 14.69
C GLN A 49 15.57 1.62 15.33
N THR A 50 15.09 1.36 16.54
CA THR A 50 14.34 2.35 17.34
C THR A 50 15.27 3.42 17.92
N GLY A 51 14.72 4.61 18.20
CA GLY A 51 15.48 5.70 18.82
C GLY A 51 15.94 5.39 20.26
N VAL A 52 15.14 4.64 21.01
CA VAL A 52 15.52 4.07 22.32
C VAL A 52 15.87 2.60 22.10
N ALA A 53 16.99 2.15 22.67
CA ALA A 53 17.48 0.80 22.45
C ALA A 53 16.47 -0.24 22.98
N SER A 54 15.98 -1.11 22.10
CA SER A 54 14.97 -2.13 22.42
C SER A 54 15.03 -3.31 21.45
N MET A 55 14.31 -4.39 21.77
CA MET A 55 14.09 -5.53 20.88
C MET A 55 12.94 -5.29 19.89
N ASN A 56 12.87 -4.07 19.35
CA ASN A 56 11.92 -3.71 18.30
C ASN A 56 12.67 -3.15 17.10
N VAL A 57 12.11 -3.37 15.92
CA VAL A 57 12.43 -2.59 14.73
C VAL A 57 11.30 -1.64 14.42
N GLN A 58 11.67 -0.47 13.90
CA GLN A 58 10.73 0.53 13.44
C GLN A 58 10.61 0.43 11.92
N VAL A 59 9.39 0.33 11.43
CA VAL A 59 9.06 0.43 10.01
C VAL A 59 8.50 1.83 9.77
N ALA A 60 9.17 2.61 8.93
CA ALA A 60 8.75 3.96 8.58
C ALA A 60 7.41 3.95 7.81
N PRO A 61 6.68 5.09 7.80
CA PRO A 61 5.53 5.27 6.92
C PRO A 61 5.84 4.91 5.46
N GLY A 62 4.82 4.50 4.74
CA GLY A 62 4.96 4.07 3.36
C GLY A 62 3.69 3.46 2.82
N GLU A 63 3.83 2.81 1.67
CA GLU A 63 2.69 2.31 0.92
C GLU A 63 3.05 1.02 0.17
N ILE A 64 2.02 0.24 -0.10
CA ILE A 64 2.08 -0.97 -0.90
C ILE A 64 1.05 -0.88 -2.02
N TYR A 65 1.44 -1.27 -3.22
CA TYR A 65 0.55 -1.44 -4.37
C TYR A 65 0.44 -2.93 -4.65
N ALA A 66 -0.77 -3.47 -4.63
CA ALA A 66 -1.02 -4.89 -4.86
C ALA A 66 -2.33 -5.12 -5.61
N MET A 67 -2.39 -6.19 -6.41
CA MET A 67 -3.62 -6.60 -7.07
C MET A 67 -4.58 -7.19 -6.02
N ALA A 68 -5.78 -6.63 -5.94
CA ALA A 68 -6.84 -7.09 -5.04
C ALA A 68 -8.20 -7.02 -5.76
N ASN A 69 -9.19 -7.74 -5.26
CA ASN A 69 -10.57 -7.66 -5.75
C ASN A 69 -11.09 -6.22 -5.66
N LEU A 70 -11.93 -5.82 -6.60
CA LEU A 70 -12.55 -4.49 -6.59
C LEU A 70 -13.29 -4.27 -5.26
N GLU A 71 -14.11 -5.24 -4.85
CA GLU A 71 -14.71 -5.28 -3.51
C GLU A 71 -14.69 -6.73 -3.01
N ALA A 72 -13.76 -7.07 -2.11
CA ALA A 72 -13.71 -8.40 -1.51
C ALA A 72 -14.91 -8.69 -0.58
N THR A 73 -15.46 -7.63 0.02
CA THR A 73 -16.68 -7.64 0.85
C THR A 73 -17.60 -6.52 0.39
N ALA A 74 -18.91 -6.65 0.67
CA ALA A 74 -19.88 -5.60 0.33
C ALA A 74 -19.48 -4.26 0.93
N TYR A 75 -19.57 -3.18 0.15
CA TYR A 75 -19.28 -1.81 0.60
C TYR A 75 -20.59 -1.06 0.82
N SER A 76 -21.10 -1.10 2.07
CA SER A 76 -22.45 -0.62 2.38
C SER A 76 -23.49 -1.30 1.48
N SER A 77 -24.32 -0.55 0.75
CA SER A 77 -25.32 -1.07 -0.18
C SER A 77 -24.72 -1.57 -1.51
N LEU A 78 -23.42 -1.37 -1.76
CA LEU A 78 -22.76 -1.93 -2.94
C LEU A 78 -22.39 -3.40 -2.70
N PRO A 79 -22.78 -4.32 -3.61
CA PRO A 79 -22.43 -5.73 -3.49
C PRO A 79 -20.91 -5.93 -3.60
N LEU A 80 -20.43 -7.06 -3.09
CA LEU A 80 -19.06 -7.50 -3.35
C LEU A 80 -18.85 -7.71 -4.86
N ASP A 81 -17.63 -7.48 -5.32
CA ASP A 81 -17.17 -7.76 -6.67
C ASP A 81 -15.79 -8.41 -6.61
N THR A 82 -15.82 -9.73 -6.64
CA THR A 82 -14.63 -10.58 -6.70
C THR A 82 -14.27 -11.01 -8.12
N THR A 83 -15.07 -10.60 -9.11
CA THR A 83 -14.82 -10.94 -10.53
C THR A 83 -13.80 -10.02 -11.16
N HIS A 84 -13.69 -8.79 -10.66
CA HIS A 84 -12.70 -7.82 -11.10
C HIS A 84 -11.59 -7.67 -10.08
N THR A 85 -10.36 -7.54 -10.57
CA THR A 85 -9.17 -7.21 -9.78
C THR A 85 -8.55 -5.93 -10.28
N ILE A 86 -8.13 -5.07 -9.34
CA ILE A 86 -7.51 -3.79 -9.61
C ILE A 86 -6.25 -3.62 -8.74
N LEU A 87 -5.31 -2.77 -9.15
CA LEU A 87 -4.15 -2.43 -8.34
C LEU A 87 -4.58 -1.46 -7.23
N LYS A 88 -4.67 -1.95 -5.99
CA LYS A 88 -5.03 -1.14 -4.83
C LYS A 88 -3.79 -0.66 -4.09
N GLN A 89 -3.93 0.49 -3.44
CA GLN A 89 -2.91 1.10 -2.60
C GLN A 89 -3.28 0.90 -1.13
N GLY A 90 -2.38 0.28 -0.38
CA GLY A 90 -2.41 0.28 1.08
C GLY A 90 -1.46 1.33 1.60
N VAL A 91 -1.89 2.11 2.60
CA VAL A 91 -1.08 3.20 3.16
C VAL A 91 -0.85 2.96 4.64
N LEU A 92 0.39 3.18 5.08
CA LEU A 92 0.79 3.27 6.46
C LEU A 92 1.27 4.70 6.71
N LEU A 93 0.46 5.47 7.43
CA LEU A 93 0.72 6.90 7.69
C LEU A 93 1.70 7.12 8.85
N ASP A 94 1.69 6.22 9.82
CA ASP A 94 2.49 6.30 11.05
C ASP A 94 3.50 5.15 11.11
N ALA A 95 4.65 5.39 11.74
CA ALA A 95 5.65 4.34 11.90
C ALA A 95 5.11 3.20 12.78
N ALA A 96 5.39 1.96 12.40
CA ALA A 96 5.00 0.77 13.15
C ALA A 96 6.21 0.14 13.85
N LEU A 97 5.99 -0.40 15.05
CA LEU A 97 7.00 -1.16 15.77
C LEU A 97 6.71 -2.66 15.66
N LEU A 98 7.74 -3.44 15.36
CA LEU A 98 7.67 -4.90 15.35
C LEU A 98 8.63 -5.46 16.39
N ALA A 99 8.07 -6.19 17.35
CA ALA A 99 8.83 -6.85 18.40
C ALA A 99 9.52 -8.11 17.86
N LEU A 100 10.79 -8.28 18.24
CA LEU A 100 11.60 -9.45 17.94
C LEU A 100 12.02 -10.13 19.23
N THR A 101 12.42 -11.40 19.15
CA THR A 101 12.87 -12.16 20.32
C THR A 101 14.22 -12.80 20.02
N ALA A 102 15.16 -12.70 20.96
CA ALA A 102 16.43 -13.38 20.83
C ALA A 102 16.24 -14.90 20.98
N PRO A 103 17.00 -15.72 20.24
CA PRO A 103 16.94 -17.18 20.40
C PRO A 103 17.49 -17.58 21.78
N GLY A 104 16.99 -18.68 22.35
CA GLY A 104 17.40 -19.13 23.70
C GLY A 104 18.75 -19.86 23.77
N THR A 105 19.22 -20.43 22.66
CA THR A 105 20.44 -21.25 22.62
C THR A 105 21.69 -20.39 22.44
N ALA A 106 22.68 -20.56 23.32
CA ALA A 106 23.96 -19.86 23.22
C ALA A 106 24.68 -20.15 21.90
N GLY A 107 25.25 -19.12 21.28
CA GLY A 107 25.94 -19.22 19.98
C GLY A 107 25.01 -19.29 18.77
N PHE A 108 23.69 -19.22 18.95
CA PHE A 108 22.72 -19.23 17.86
C PHE A 108 22.26 -17.81 17.52
N SER A 109 21.86 -17.63 16.27
CA SER A 109 21.17 -16.45 15.75
C SER A 109 19.92 -16.87 14.98
N VAL A 110 18.97 -15.95 14.84
CA VAL A 110 17.76 -16.13 14.03
C VAL A 110 17.59 -14.96 13.07
N ASN A 111 17.22 -15.25 11.83
CA ASN A 111 16.80 -14.22 10.88
C ASN A 111 15.29 -14.01 11.00
N TYR A 112 14.88 -12.76 11.18
CA TYR A 112 13.50 -12.34 11.01
C TYR A 112 13.32 -11.72 9.64
N LEU A 113 12.31 -12.19 8.90
CA LEU A 113 11.86 -11.51 7.69
C LEU A 113 10.76 -10.51 8.09
N ILE A 114 11.00 -9.23 7.85
CA ILE A 114 9.96 -8.21 7.90
C ILE A 114 9.22 -8.25 6.57
N GLN A 115 7.92 -8.52 6.64
CA GLN A 115 7.08 -8.70 5.47
C GLN A 115 5.83 -7.82 5.55
N ALA A 116 5.33 -7.42 4.38
CA ALA A 116 4.15 -6.59 4.23
C ALA A 116 3.14 -7.23 3.29
N THR A 117 1.86 -6.99 3.54
CA THR A 117 0.77 -7.26 2.60
C THR A 117 -0.18 -6.07 2.55
N PHE A 118 -0.91 -5.96 1.45
CA PHE A 118 -2.09 -5.13 1.38
C PHE A 118 -3.21 -5.75 2.23
N SER A 119 -3.94 -4.92 2.97
CA SER A 119 -5.12 -5.34 3.72
C SER A 119 -6.20 -4.27 3.66
N GLU A 120 -7.45 -4.70 3.46
CA GLU A 120 -8.63 -3.84 3.51
C GLU A 120 -9.50 -4.23 4.71
N VAL A 121 -9.82 -3.23 5.54
CA VAL A 121 -10.64 -3.43 6.72
C VAL A 121 -11.65 -2.30 6.89
N ASP A 122 -12.87 -2.67 7.24
CA ASP A 122 -13.88 -1.71 7.67
C ASP A 122 -13.64 -1.35 9.14
N SER A 123 -13.60 -0.04 9.43
CA SER A 123 -13.25 0.50 10.73
C SER A 123 -14.06 1.75 11.06
N ILE A 124 -13.78 2.34 12.22
CA ILE A 124 -14.44 3.53 12.76
C ILE A 124 -15.93 3.26 12.96
N GLN A 125 -16.25 2.45 13.96
CA GLN A 125 -17.62 2.15 14.35
C GLN A 125 -18.27 3.36 15.01
N VAL A 126 -19.38 3.82 14.46
CA VAL A 126 -20.17 4.93 14.98
C VAL A 126 -21.64 4.56 14.94
N THR A 127 -22.39 4.91 15.99
CA THR A 127 -23.85 4.84 15.95
C THR A 127 -24.37 6.04 15.17
N LEU A 128 -24.82 5.79 13.94
CA LEU A 128 -25.26 6.85 13.02
C LEU A 128 -26.75 7.19 13.23
N PRO A 129 -27.16 8.46 13.03
CA PRO A 129 -28.57 8.80 12.95
C PRO A 129 -29.19 8.28 11.64
N TYR A 130 -30.38 7.69 11.73
CA TYR A 130 -31.16 7.18 10.59
C TYR A 130 -32.49 7.91 10.45
N TYR A 131 -33.00 8.01 9.22
CA TYR A 131 -34.31 8.60 8.97
C TYR A 131 -35.43 7.74 9.59
N ASN A 132 -36.33 8.39 10.33
CA ASN A 132 -37.50 7.77 10.93
C ASN A 132 -38.75 8.21 10.17
N ALA A 133 -39.27 7.33 9.31
CA ALA A 133 -40.45 7.63 8.52
C ALA A 133 -41.73 7.81 9.36
N SER A 134 -41.80 7.17 10.53
CA SER A 134 -42.96 7.24 11.43
C SER A 134 -42.98 8.51 12.28
N ASN A 135 -41.82 9.10 12.56
CA ASN A 135 -41.69 10.39 13.23
C ASN A 135 -40.44 11.14 12.73
N PRO A 136 -40.57 11.95 11.66
CA PRO A 136 -39.45 12.68 11.06
C PRO A 136 -38.78 13.71 12.00
N ALA A 137 -39.44 14.10 13.09
CA ALA A 137 -38.86 15.02 14.08
C ALA A 137 -37.80 14.35 14.96
N THR A 138 -37.69 13.01 14.94
CA THR A 138 -36.77 12.23 15.77
C THR A 138 -36.03 11.20 14.93
N ALA A 139 -34.72 11.36 14.76
CA ALA A 139 -33.90 10.36 14.08
C ALA A 139 -33.82 9.05 14.88
N TYR A 140 -33.69 7.93 14.18
CA TYR A 140 -33.31 6.66 14.79
C TYR A 140 -31.84 6.65 15.16
N SER A 141 -31.49 5.95 16.24
CA SER A 141 -30.10 5.69 16.63
C SER A 141 -29.67 4.33 16.08
N GLY A 142 -28.88 4.32 15.01
CA GLY A 142 -28.50 3.11 14.28
C GLY A 142 -29.65 2.50 13.46
N PRO A 143 -29.36 1.44 12.69
CA PRO A 143 -30.35 0.77 11.86
C PRO A 143 -31.54 0.29 12.69
N ALA A 144 -32.76 0.54 12.20
CA ALA A 144 -34.01 0.19 12.88
C ALA A 144 -34.11 0.68 14.34
N ASN A 145 -33.40 1.75 14.69
CA ASN A 145 -33.33 2.31 16.04
C ASN A 145 -32.72 1.37 17.10
N ALA A 146 -31.89 0.41 16.69
CA ALA A 146 -31.34 -0.63 17.57
C ALA A 146 -30.08 -0.20 18.35
N GLY A 147 -29.58 1.02 18.17
CA GLY A 147 -28.35 1.53 18.80
C GLY A 147 -27.06 0.90 18.27
N THR A 148 -27.14 -0.01 17.30
CA THR A 148 -25.98 -0.73 16.76
C THR A 148 -25.07 0.22 15.97
N ALA A 149 -23.78 0.23 16.33
CA ALA A 149 -22.77 1.00 15.62
C ALA A 149 -22.40 0.32 14.29
N GLN A 150 -22.05 1.12 13.28
CA GLN A 150 -21.61 0.64 11.97
C GLN A 150 -20.27 1.24 11.60
N ASN A 151 -19.46 0.47 10.87
CA ASN A 151 -18.21 0.97 10.31
C ASN A 151 -18.50 2.09 9.30
N THR A 152 -17.78 3.19 9.43
CA THR A 152 -17.96 4.39 8.59
C THR A 152 -16.84 4.58 7.58
N ARG A 153 -15.80 3.75 7.62
CA ARG A 153 -14.65 3.86 6.71
C ARG A 153 -14.10 2.49 6.34
N ARG A 154 -13.86 2.28 5.04
CA ARG A 154 -13.01 1.20 4.53
C ARG A 154 -11.58 1.72 4.39
N ILE A 155 -10.63 1.05 5.02
CA ILE A 155 -9.22 1.46 5.05
C ILE A 155 -8.40 0.44 4.26
N GLY A 156 -7.73 0.90 3.21
CA GLY A 156 -6.61 0.18 2.60
C GLY A 156 -5.32 0.48 3.37
N SER A 157 -4.72 -0.55 3.96
CA SER A 157 -3.58 -0.43 4.86
C SER A 157 -2.44 -1.37 4.45
N VAL A 158 -1.22 -1.02 4.89
CA VAL A 158 -0.09 -1.96 4.88
C VAL A 158 -0.16 -2.76 6.18
N MET A 159 -0.36 -4.07 6.08
CA MET A 159 -0.25 -4.96 7.22
C MET A 159 1.17 -5.52 7.30
N LEU A 160 1.85 -5.20 8.39
CA LEU A 160 3.24 -5.60 8.66
C LEU A 160 3.29 -6.79 9.62
N SER A 161 4.27 -7.67 9.42
CA SER A 161 4.59 -8.73 10.37
C SER A 161 6.07 -9.08 10.33
N ALA A 162 6.59 -9.60 11.46
CA ALA A 162 7.93 -10.16 11.56
C ALA A 162 7.83 -11.68 11.62
N LYS A 163 8.29 -12.36 10.57
CA LYS A 163 8.32 -13.81 10.49
C LYS A 163 9.67 -14.34 10.98
N SER A 164 9.67 -15.16 12.02
CA SER A 164 10.91 -15.78 12.52
C SER A 164 11.34 -16.96 11.65
N GLY A 165 12.63 -17.00 11.32
CA GLY A 165 13.28 -18.18 10.76
C GLY A 165 13.58 -19.24 11.83
N THR A 166 14.28 -20.29 11.42
CA THR A 166 14.82 -21.28 12.36
C THR A 166 16.13 -20.76 12.94
N ALA A 167 16.25 -20.76 14.26
CA ALA A 167 17.50 -20.41 14.92
C ALA A 167 18.58 -21.46 14.60
N ALA A 168 19.77 -21.00 14.23
CA ALA A 168 20.91 -21.86 13.92
C ALA A 168 22.20 -21.22 14.45
N THR A 169 23.30 -21.96 14.41
CA THR A 169 24.64 -21.42 14.73
C THR A 169 24.87 -20.12 13.96
N THR A 170 25.36 -19.08 14.64
CA THR A 170 25.59 -17.78 14.01
C THR A 170 26.45 -17.91 12.75
N GLY A 171 25.92 -17.43 11.62
CA GLY A 171 26.46 -17.59 10.27
C GLY A 171 25.70 -18.60 9.39
N ALA A 172 24.93 -19.53 9.97
CA ALA A 172 24.21 -20.59 9.24
C ALA A 172 22.67 -20.44 9.21
N GLN A 173 22.15 -19.42 9.87
CA GLN A 173 20.73 -19.10 9.94
C GLN A 173 20.16 -18.75 8.56
N ALA A 174 19.04 -19.37 8.22
CA ALA A 174 18.34 -19.15 6.96
C ALA A 174 17.24 -18.09 7.12
N THR A 175 17.13 -17.21 6.12
CA THR A 175 16.02 -16.26 6.03
C THR A 175 14.75 -17.01 5.59
N PRO A 176 13.62 -16.89 6.32
CA PRO A 176 12.37 -17.50 5.89
C PRO A 176 11.86 -16.82 4.61
N VAL A 177 11.14 -17.57 3.78
CA VAL A 177 10.48 -17.04 2.58
C VAL A 177 9.22 -16.24 2.99
N PRO A 178 8.86 -15.14 2.30
CA PRO A 178 7.60 -14.45 2.52
C PRO A 178 6.39 -15.38 2.44
N ASP A 179 5.36 -15.10 3.24
CA ASP A 179 4.10 -15.83 3.16
C ASP A 179 3.34 -15.53 1.85
N SER A 180 2.41 -16.41 1.48
CA SER A 180 1.58 -16.18 0.29
C SER A 180 0.79 -14.87 0.42
N GLY A 181 0.90 -13.98 -0.57
CA GLY A 181 0.30 -12.64 -0.54
C GLY A 181 1.18 -11.58 0.14
N TYR A 182 2.26 -11.98 0.81
CA TYR A 182 3.22 -11.06 1.42
C TYR A 182 4.44 -10.85 0.54
N VAL A 183 5.05 -9.68 0.69
CA VAL A 183 6.36 -9.35 0.12
C VAL A 183 7.36 -9.08 1.23
N GLY A 184 8.59 -9.55 1.05
CA GLY A 184 9.69 -9.30 1.98
C GLY A 184 10.25 -7.90 1.81
N ILE A 185 10.50 -7.20 2.91
CA ILE A 185 11.07 -5.84 2.92
C ILE A 185 12.52 -5.87 3.41
N ALA A 186 12.73 -6.43 4.60
CA ALA A 186 14.03 -6.44 5.25
C ALA A 186 14.25 -7.74 6.02
N VAL A 187 15.52 -8.04 6.28
CA VAL A 187 15.96 -9.15 7.12
C VAL A 187 16.67 -8.57 8.33
N VAL A 188 16.27 -9.02 9.52
CA VAL A 188 16.86 -8.63 10.79
C VAL A 188 17.50 -9.86 11.43
N THR A 189 18.82 -9.83 11.62
CA THR A 189 19.55 -10.92 12.28
C THR A 189 19.65 -10.64 13.78
N VAL A 190 19.08 -11.52 14.60
CA VAL A 190 19.09 -11.38 16.06
C VAL A 190 19.90 -12.52 16.66
N ALA A 191 20.96 -12.18 17.39
CA ALA A 191 21.80 -13.14 18.11
C ALA A 191 21.25 -13.49 19.50
N ASN A 192 21.63 -14.65 20.03
CA ASN A 192 21.35 -15.01 21.42
C ASN A 192 21.88 -13.93 22.38
N GLY A 193 21.10 -13.64 23.42
CA GLY A 193 21.44 -12.62 24.42
C GLY A 193 21.31 -11.17 23.95
N ALA A 194 20.90 -10.92 22.70
CA ALA A 194 20.60 -9.58 22.23
C ALA A 194 19.43 -8.98 23.02
N VAL A 195 19.63 -7.74 23.48
CA VAL A 195 18.62 -6.91 24.17
C VAL A 195 18.25 -5.67 23.36
N THR A 196 18.95 -5.44 22.25
CA THR A 196 18.76 -4.29 21.36
C THR A 196 18.99 -4.73 19.92
N VAL A 197 18.24 -4.11 18.99
CA VAL A 197 18.50 -4.22 17.55
C VAL A 197 19.15 -2.93 17.07
N VAL A 198 20.26 -3.06 16.34
CA VAL A 198 20.97 -1.93 15.73
C VAL A 198 20.97 -2.03 14.21
N THR A 199 21.29 -0.95 13.52
CA THR A 199 21.28 -0.90 12.04
C THR A 199 22.13 -1.97 11.39
N SER A 200 23.26 -2.38 11.99
CA SER A 200 24.09 -3.47 11.44
C SER A 200 23.44 -4.86 11.48
N ASN A 201 22.36 -5.03 12.25
CA ASN A 201 21.55 -6.25 12.23
C ASN A 201 20.53 -6.27 11.09
N ILE A 202 20.29 -5.13 10.44
CA ILE A 202 19.22 -4.93 9.47
C ILE A 202 19.83 -4.86 8.07
N SER A 203 19.26 -5.64 7.15
CA SER A 203 19.63 -5.64 5.73
C SER A 203 18.38 -5.68 4.86
N ALA A 204 18.46 -5.11 3.65
CA ALA A 204 17.35 -5.18 2.70
C ALA A 204 17.13 -6.63 2.26
N TYR A 205 15.87 -7.04 2.11
CA TYR A 205 15.57 -8.34 1.53
C TYR A 205 15.91 -8.32 0.03
N ALA A 206 16.68 -9.29 -0.45
CA ALA A 206 17.21 -9.28 -1.82
C ALA A 206 16.11 -9.29 -2.91
N GLY A 207 14.93 -9.83 -2.61
CA GLY A 207 13.77 -9.83 -3.49
C GLY A 207 12.73 -8.74 -3.17
N ALA A 208 13.10 -7.70 -2.41
CA ALA A 208 12.16 -6.65 -2.03
C ALA A 208 11.70 -5.86 -3.27
N PRO A 209 10.38 -5.77 -3.53
CA PRO A 209 9.86 -5.04 -4.68
C PRO A 209 9.76 -3.54 -4.39
N ALA A 210 10.87 -2.93 -3.96
CA ALA A 210 10.91 -1.52 -3.59
C ALA A 210 10.99 -0.62 -4.82
N LEU A 211 10.18 0.44 -4.84
CA LEU A 211 10.31 1.49 -5.85
C LEU A 211 11.64 2.24 -5.70
N PRO A 212 12.22 2.72 -6.82
CA PRO A 212 13.46 3.50 -6.78
C PRO A 212 13.35 4.70 -5.84
N VAL A 213 14.42 4.92 -5.07
CA VAL A 213 14.55 6.12 -4.23
C VAL A 213 14.62 7.35 -5.16
N GLY A 214 13.66 8.26 -5.03
CA GLY A 214 13.47 9.41 -5.95
C GLY A 214 12.31 9.25 -6.93
N GLY A 215 11.55 8.15 -6.85
CA GLY A 215 10.35 7.90 -7.63
C GLY A 215 10.64 7.33 -9.02
N ILE A 216 9.60 7.25 -9.85
CA ILE A 216 9.61 6.56 -11.15
C ILE A 216 10.32 7.38 -12.23
N TYR A 217 10.54 8.67 -12.00
CA TYR A 217 11.20 9.54 -12.99
C TYR A 217 12.62 9.08 -13.32
N SER A 218 13.36 8.52 -12.36
CA SER A 218 14.71 8.02 -12.58
C SER A 218 14.77 6.75 -13.43
N SER A 219 13.64 6.05 -13.61
CA SER A 219 13.54 4.78 -14.35
C SER A 219 12.86 4.90 -15.72
N ILE A 220 12.34 6.09 -16.10
CA ILE A 220 11.81 6.34 -17.45
C ILE A 220 12.99 6.62 -18.40
N PRO A 221 13.18 5.86 -19.49
CA PRO A 221 14.20 6.16 -20.49
C PRO A 221 14.03 7.57 -21.05
N THR A 222 15.07 8.39 -20.97
CA THR A 222 15.14 9.81 -21.38
C THR A 222 14.76 10.09 -22.84
N GLN A 223 14.53 9.08 -23.68
CA GLN A 223 14.12 9.27 -25.08
C GLN A 223 12.78 10.01 -25.25
N ALA A 224 11.92 10.04 -24.22
CA ALA A 224 10.65 10.76 -24.27
C ALA A 224 10.74 12.22 -23.77
N THR A 225 11.78 12.59 -23.01
CA THR A 225 11.85 13.89 -22.30
C THR A 225 12.86 14.88 -22.89
N ASP A 226 13.72 14.46 -23.83
CA ASP A 226 14.62 15.39 -24.52
C ASP A 226 13.88 16.24 -25.57
N ALA A 227 13.33 17.37 -25.12
CA ALA A 227 13.00 18.49 -26.01
C ALA A 227 14.23 18.96 -26.81
N ALA A 228 15.44 18.79 -26.26
CA ALA A 228 16.71 19.13 -26.90
C ALA A 228 17.03 18.24 -28.14
N THR A 229 16.64 16.97 -28.12
CA THR A 229 16.84 16.05 -29.26
C THR A 229 15.84 16.32 -30.38
N ARG A 230 14.62 16.77 -30.05
CA ARG A 230 13.61 17.17 -31.06
C ARG A 230 13.99 18.45 -31.81
N TYR A 231 14.66 19.41 -31.16
CA TYR A 231 15.09 20.64 -31.83
C TYR A 231 16.33 20.48 -32.72
N ARG A 232 17.22 19.51 -32.44
CA ARG A 232 18.41 19.25 -33.26
C ARG A 232 18.10 18.64 -34.63
N ASN A 233 16.99 17.91 -34.77
CA ASN A 233 16.55 17.39 -36.07
C ASN A 233 15.80 18.44 -36.92
N ALA A 234 15.33 19.54 -36.33
CA ALA A 234 14.66 20.62 -37.06
C ALA A 234 15.66 21.58 -37.76
N THR A 235 16.86 21.75 -37.22
CA THR A 235 17.89 22.63 -37.80
C THR A 235 18.77 21.97 -38.86
N ALA A 236 18.77 20.63 -38.97
CA ALA A 236 19.52 19.90 -40.00
C ALA A 236 18.89 19.98 -41.41
N LEU A 237 17.64 20.44 -41.54
CA LEU A 237 16.95 20.63 -42.83
C LEU A 237 17.06 22.06 -43.40
N GLY A 238 17.79 22.97 -42.74
CA GLY A 238 17.79 24.40 -43.07
C GLY A 238 19.05 24.95 -43.75
N CYS A 239 20.08 24.14 -44.04
CA CYS A 239 21.29 24.62 -44.70
C CYS A 239 21.25 24.29 -46.20
N PHE A 240 20.37 24.97 -46.95
CA PHE A 240 20.44 24.99 -48.40
C PHE A 240 21.44 26.07 -48.82
N CYS A 241 22.56 25.60 -49.38
CA CYS A 241 23.60 26.37 -50.03
C CYS A 241 22.98 27.34 -51.06
N LEU A 242 23.09 28.64 -50.80
CA LEU A 242 22.95 29.68 -51.83
C LEU A 242 24.20 29.60 -52.71
N ILE A 243 24.04 29.03 -53.90
CA ILE A 243 25.00 29.13 -55.00
C ILE A 243 24.88 30.55 -55.58
N GLU A 244 25.99 31.28 -55.58
CA GLU A 244 26.16 32.56 -56.27
C GLU A 244 25.89 32.41 -57.78
N ILE A 245 25.16 33.38 -58.35
CA ILE A 245 25.20 33.75 -59.77
C ILE A 245 25.88 35.11 -59.86
#